data_AF-A0A221V453-F1
#
_entry.id   AF-A0A221V453-F1
#
_cell.length_a   1.000
_cell.length_b   1.000
_cell.length_c   1.000
_cell.angle_alpha   90.00
_cell.angle_beta   90.00
_cell.angle_gamma   90.00
#
_symmetry.space_group_name_H-M   'P 1'
#
loop_
_entity.id
_entity.type
_entity.pdbx_description
1 polymer ?
#
loop_
_entity_poly.entity_id
_entity_poly.type
_entity_poly.pdbx_seq_one_letter_code
_entity_poly.pdbx_strand_id
1 'polypeptide(L)'
;MDKDNLEKYIKAKKRVDNLKNFYAHIAVYLVMNILLFVFKGRIMNMLIANGVEDQGFLKWMEWNMILIPVIWGVVLMVMGVYFLKLKPGFFRKWEERQMRKYMEE
;
A
#
# COMPACT_ATOMS: atom_id res chain seq x y z
N MET A 1 -32.93 5.78 -21.23
CA MET A 1 -31.72 5.07 -20.75
C MET A 1 -32.19 3.98 -19.81
N ASP A 2 -32.06 2.71 -20.21
CA ASP A 2 -32.58 1.57 -19.43
C ASP A 2 -31.98 1.54 -18.02
N LYS A 3 -32.82 1.23 -17.02
CA LYS A 3 -32.41 1.11 -15.61
C LYS A 3 -31.19 0.18 -15.43
N ASP A 4 -31.11 -0.88 -16.23
CA ASP A 4 -30.02 -1.85 -16.22
C ASP A 4 -28.67 -1.25 -16.67
N ASN A 5 -28.69 -0.31 -17.64
CA ASN A 5 -27.49 0.40 -18.08
C ASN A 5 -27.00 1.42 -17.03
N LEU A 6 -27.93 2.07 -16.32
CA LEU A 6 -27.61 2.98 -15.21
C LEU A 6 -26.97 2.24 -14.03
N GLU A 7 -27.49 1.07 -13.67
CA GLU A 7 -27.00 0.27 -12.54
C GLU A 7 -25.58 -0.29 -12.81
N LYS A 8 -25.34 -0.75 -14.05
CA LYS A 8 -24.00 -1.14 -14.52
C LYS A 8 -23.01 0.03 -14.49
N TYR A 9 -23.44 1.21 -14.93
CA TYR A 9 -22.63 2.43 -14.90
C TYR A 9 -22.26 2.84 -13.46
N ILE A 10 -23.21 2.84 -12.54
CA ILE A 10 -22.97 3.19 -11.12
C ILE A 10 -21.96 2.22 -10.48
N LYS A 11 -22.10 0.92 -10.76
CA LYS A 11 -21.18 -0.12 -10.28
C LYS A 11 -19.77 0.03 -10.84
N ALA A 12 -19.65 0.41 -12.11
CA ALA A 12 -18.36 0.68 -12.74
C ALA A 12 -17.71 1.96 -12.16
N LYS A 13 -18.49 3.04 -12.01
CA LYS A 13 -18.01 4.32 -11.44
C LYS A 13 -17.49 4.14 -10.01
N LYS A 14 -18.22 3.41 -9.15
CA LYS A 14 -17.79 3.11 -7.78
C LYS A 14 -16.46 2.34 -7.72
N ARG A 15 -16.18 1.46 -8.71
CA ARG A 15 -14.89 0.77 -8.81
C ARG A 15 -13.77 1.72 -9.19
N VAL A 16 -14.00 2.61 -10.15
CA VAL A 16 -13.02 3.61 -10.59
C VAL A 16 -12.70 4.59 -9.45
N ASP A 17 -13.70 5.06 -8.72
CA ASP A 17 -13.51 5.99 -7.59
C ASP A 17 -12.69 5.36 -6.46
N ASN A 18 -12.99 4.11 -6.10
CA ASN A 18 -12.19 3.37 -5.11
C ASN A 18 -10.73 3.20 -5.54
N LEU A 19 -10.51 2.89 -6.82
CA LEU A 19 -9.18 2.72 -7.37
C LEU A 19 -8.40 4.04 -7.41
N LYS A 20 -9.07 5.14 -7.78
CA LYS A 20 -8.48 6.49 -7.78
C LYS A 20 -8.03 6.90 -6.37
N ASN A 21 -8.86 6.66 -5.36
CA ASN A 21 -8.46 6.92 -3.97
C ASN A 21 -7.26 6.06 -3.56
N PHE A 22 -7.24 4.77 -3.92
CA PHE A 22 -6.10 3.89 -3.62
C PHE A 22 -4.80 4.37 -4.29
N TYR A 23 -4.84 4.76 -5.56
CA TYR A 23 -3.67 5.32 -6.24
C TYR A 23 -3.19 6.63 -5.62
N ALA A 24 -4.09 7.48 -5.12
CA ALA A 24 -3.70 8.68 -4.39
C ALA A 24 -2.88 8.34 -3.13
N HIS A 25 -3.28 7.31 -2.38
CA HIS A 25 -2.53 6.85 -1.20
C HIS A 25 -1.14 6.29 -1.59
N ILE A 26 -1.05 5.52 -2.68
CA ILE A 26 0.25 5.06 -3.20
C ILE A 26 1.12 6.25 -3.62
N ALA A 27 0.55 7.23 -4.33
CA ALA A 27 1.29 8.39 -4.80
C ALA A 27 1.87 9.18 -3.63
N VAL A 28 1.07 9.47 -2.60
CA VAL A 28 1.53 10.15 -1.38
C VAL A 28 2.60 9.31 -0.68
N TYR A 29 2.39 8.00 -0.52
CA TYR A 29 3.38 7.11 0.06
C TYR A 29 4.72 7.15 -0.69
N LEU A 30 4.70 7.07 -2.03
CA LEU A 30 5.89 7.11 -2.87
C LEU A 30 6.62 8.45 -2.72
N VAL A 31 5.90 9.57 -2.77
CA VAL A 31 6.46 10.91 -2.60
C VAL A 31 7.11 11.07 -1.23
N MET A 32 6.42 10.65 -0.16
CA MET A 32 6.96 10.72 1.20
C MET A 32 8.20 9.84 1.38
N ASN A 33 8.22 8.65 0.77
CA ASN A 33 9.40 7.79 0.78
C ASN A 33 10.58 8.44 0.07
N ILE A 34 10.37 8.97 -1.15
CA ILE A 34 11.42 9.64 -1.92
C ILE A 34 11.98 10.82 -1.12
N LEU A 35 11.11 11.66 -0.54
CA LEU A 35 11.54 12.75 0.32
C LEU A 35 12.34 12.22 1.52
N LEU A 36 11.86 11.20 2.21
CA LEU A 36 12.57 10.61 3.34
C LEU A 36 13.97 10.13 2.95
N PHE A 37 14.13 9.41 1.83
CA PHE A 37 15.43 8.93 1.37
C PHE A 37 16.37 10.06 0.94
N VAL A 38 15.85 11.10 0.27
CA VAL A 38 16.63 12.28 -0.14
C VAL A 38 17.09 13.08 1.07
N PHE A 39 16.21 13.28 2.05
CA PHE A 39 16.50 14.10 3.23
C PHE A 39 17.17 13.33 4.37
N LYS A 40 17.18 11.98 4.34
CA LYS A 40 17.80 11.12 5.37
C LYS A 40 19.22 11.58 5.74
N GLY A 41 20.07 11.82 4.75
CA GLY A 41 21.45 12.26 5.00
C GLY A 41 21.54 13.63 5.67
N ARG A 42 20.67 14.58 5.29
CA ARG A 42 20.58 15.88 5.98
C ARG A 42 20.06 15.75 7.40
N ILE A 43 19.04 14.92 7.62
CA ILE A 43 18.46 14.68 8.95
C ILE A 43 19.53 14.10 9.87
N MET A 44 20.31 13.11 9.40
CA MET A 44 21.41 12.54 10.17
C MET A 44 22.51 13.54 10.48
N ASN A 45 22.94 14.32 9.48
CA ASN A 45 23.96 15.33 9.70
C ASN A 45 23.49 16.42 10.68
N MET A 46 22.21 16.82 10.65
CA MET A 46 21.66 17.75 11.63
C MET A 46 21.62 17.16 13.04
N LEU A 47 21.29 15.88 13.19
CA LEU A 47 21.27 15.22 14.51
C LEU A 47 22.67 15.13 15.12
N ILE A 48 23.67 14.77 14.31
CA ILE A 48 25.08 14.78 14.73
C ILE A 48 25.51 16.22 15.09
N ALA A 49 25.18 17.21 14.25
CA ALA A 49 25.52 18.61 14.50
C ALA A 49 24.86 19.20 15.76
N ASN A 50 23.71 18.67 16.17
CA ASN A 50 23.01 19.06 17.40
C ASN A 50 23.53 18.33 18.66
N GLY A 51 24.65 17.60 18.56
CA GLY A 51 25.31 16.98 19.72
C GLY A 51 24.84 15.55 20.03
N VAL A 52 24.15 14.88 19.10
CA VAL A 52 23.84 13.45 19.23
C VAL A 52 25.08 12.64 18.86
N GLU A 53 25.83 12.20 19.87
CA GLU A 53 27.08 11.42 19.69
C GLU A 53 26.90 9.91 19.86
N ASP A 54 25.75 9.45 20.36
CA ASP A 54 25.50 8.01 20.53
C ASP A 54 25.37 7.32 19.16
N GLN A 55 26.43 6.63 18.76
CA GLN A 55 26.47 5.86 17.52
C GLN A 55 25.45 4.71 17.50
N GLY A 56 25.08 4.17 18.67
CA GLY A 56 24.04 3.15 18.78
C GLY A 56 22.69 3.70 18.37
N PHE A 57 22.29 4.83 18.93
CA PHE A 57 21.07 5.54 18.58
C PHE A 57 21.04 6.00 17.11
N LEU A 58 22.12 6.59 16.60
CA LEU A 58 22.20 7.04 15.20
C LEU A 58 22.01 5.87 14.23
N LYS A 59 22.69 4.74 14.48
CA LYS A 59 22.53 3.54 13.67
C LYS A 59 21.13 2.97 13.77
N TRP A 60 20.57 2.85 14.98
CA TRP A 60 19.19 2.38 15.17
C TRP A 60 18.19 3.24 14.38
N MET A 61 18.33 4.57 14.43
CA MET A 61 17.46 5.49 13.72
C MET A 61 17.63 5.39 12.20
N GLU A 62 18.86 5.24 11.71
CA GLU A 62 19.13 5.01 10.28
C GLU A 62 18.42 3.76 9.76
N TRP A 63 18.50 2.67 10.51
CA TRP A 63 17.83 1.41 10.17
C TRP A 63 16.31 1.55 10.20
N ASN A 64 15.75 2.23 11.22
CA ASN A 64 14.31 2.44 11.32
C ASN A 64 13.77 3.33 10.18
N MET A 65 14.52 4.35 9.76
CA MET A 65 14.16 5.18 8.60
C MET A 65 14.01 4.37 7.30
N ILE A 66 14.64 3.20 7.19
CA ILE A 66 14.49 2.30 6.03
C ILE A 66 13.45 1.22 6.30
N LEU A 67 13.51 0.58 7.47
CA LEU A 67 12.65 -0.55 7.82
C LEU A 67 11.17 -0.15 7.92
N ILE A 68 10.88 0.99 8.53
CA ILE A 68 9.48 1.44 8.72
C ILE A 68 8.81 1.65 7.37
N PRO A 69 9.37 2.43 6.42
CA PRO A 69 8.75 2.55 5.12
C PRO A 69 8.70 1.22 4.37
N VAL A 70 9.74 0.39 4.40
CA VAL A 70 9.71 -0.94 3.74
C VAL A 70 8.54 -1.80 4.23
N ILE A 71 8.31 -1.88 5.55
CA ILE A 71 7.18 -2.62 6.13
C ILE A 71 5.85 -2.04 5.65
N TRP A 72 5.71 -0.71 5.68
CA TRP A 72 4.51 -0.04 5.16
C TRP A 72 4.29 -0.28 3.67
N GLY A 73 5.37 -0.37 2.89
CA GLY A 73 5.33 -0.72 1.48
C GLY A 73 4.78 -2.13 1.25
N VAL A 74 5.18 -3.10 2.08
CA VAL A 74 4.63 -4.47 2.04
C VAL A 74 3.14 -4.47 2.40
N VAL A 75 2.75 -3.74 3.45
CA VAL A 75 1.33 -3.62 3.85
C VAL A 75 0.49 -3.00 2.71
N LEU A 76 0.98 -1.92 2.09
CA LEU A 76 0.32 -1.29 0.95
C LEU A 76 0.26 -2.20 -0.27
N MET A 77 1.29 -3.02 -0.51
CA MET A 77 1.29 -4.00 -1.59
C MET A 77 0.21 -5.06 -1.37
N VAL A 78 0.07 -5.60 -0.16
CA VAL A 78 -0.99 -6.56 0.20
C VAL A 78 -2.37 -5.92 0.07
N MET A 79 -2.55 -4.69 0.56
CA MET A 79 -3.80 -3.94 0.38
C MET A 79 -4.09 -3.67 -1.10
N GLY A 80 -3.07 -3.40 -1.91
CA GLY A 80 -3.23 -3.18 -3.35
C GLY A 80 -3.71 -4.41 -4.09
N VAL A 81 -3.14 -5.59 -3.78
CA VAL A 81 -3.61 -6.87 -4.32
C VAL A 81 -5.09 -7.09 -3.98
N TYR A 82 -5.51 -6.75 -2.75
CA TYR A 82 -6.89 -6.82 -2.32
C TYR A 82 -7.82 -5.84 -3.07
N PHE A 83 -7.45 -4.55 -3.16
CA PHE A 83 -8.28 -3.51 -3.77
C PHE A 83 -8.38 -3.61 -5.28
N LEU A 84 -7.29 -3.99 -5.97
CA LEU A 84 -7.29 -4.13 -7.42
C LEU A 84 -8.19 -5.27 -7.89
N LYS A 85 -8.69 -6.14 -6.99
CA LYS A 85 -9.37 -7.39 -7.35
C LYS A 85 -8.64 -8.11 -8.49
N LEU A 86 -7.31 -7.94 -8.55
CA LEU A 86 -6.39 -8.82 -9.24
C LEU A 86 -6.52 -10.09 -8.44
N LYS A 87 -7.58 -10.86 -8.70
CA LYS A 87 -7.63 -12.26 -8.36
C LYS A 87 -6.69 -12.88 -9.39
N PRO A 88 -5.39 -13.12 -9.09
CA PRO A 88 -4.64 -14.03 -9.93
C PRO A 88 -5.51 -15.28 -10.07
N GLY A 89 -5.61 -15.86 -11.27
CA GLY A 89 -6.58 -16.92 -11.57
C GLY A 89 -6.60 -18.06 -10.53
N PHE A 90 -5.48 -18.25 -9.82
CA PHE A 90 -5.34 -19.11 -8.65
C PHE A 90 -6.31 -18.80 -7.48
N PHE A 91 -6.44 -17.54 -7.06
CA PHE A 91 -7.32 -17.15 -5.94
C PHE A 91 -8.79 -17.30 -6.31
N ARG A 92 -9.15 -16.96 -7.56
CA ARG A 92 -10.50 -17.17 -8.09
C ARG A 92 -10.86 -18.67 -8.11
N LYS A 93 -9.94 -19.54 -8.54
CA LYS A 93 -10.09 -21.01 -8.50
C LYS A 93 -10.11 -21.59 -7.08
N TRP A 94 -9.45 -20.97 -6.11
CA TRP A 94 -9.49 -21.39 -4.71
C TRP A 94 -10.85 -21.06 -4.08
N GLU A 95 -11.34 -19.84 -4.28
CA GLU A 95 -12.64 -19.38 -3.76
C GLU A 95 -13.81 -20.14 -4.39
N GLU A 96 -13.74 -20.43 -5.70
CA GLU A 96 -14.70 -21.33 -6.40
C GLU A 96 -14.69 -22.76 -5.86
N ARG A 97 -13.57 -23.24 -5.31
CA ARG A 97 -13.50 -24.55 -4.66
C ARG A 97 -14.13 -24.52 -3.28
N GLN A 98 -13.91 -23.45 -2.52
CA GLN A 98 -14.54 -23.31 -1.21
C GLN A 98 -16.05 -23.12 -1.33
N MET A 99 -16.54 -22.30 -2.28
CA MET A 99 -17.98 -22.13 -2.47
C MET A 99 -18.69 -23.43 -2.91
N ARG A 100 -18.03 -24.28 -3.72
CA ARG A 100 -18.59 -25.61 -4.04
C ARG A 100 -18.72 -26.50 -2.81
N LYS A 101 -17.71 -26.50 -1.93
CA LYS A 101 -17.74 -27.30 -0.69
C LYS A 101 -18.92 -26.93 0.21
N TYR A 102 -19.21 -25.64 0.35
CA TYR A 102 -20.35 -25.16 1.14
C TYR A 102 -21.72 -25.29 0.45
N MET A 103 -21.77 -25.67 -0.84
CA MET A 103 -23.03 -25.97 -1.54
C MET A 103 -23.29 -27.48 -1.67
N GLU A 104 -22.26 -28.30 -1.49
CA GLU A 104 -22.35 -29.77 -1.45
C GLU A 104 -22.51 -30.29 -0.01
N GLU A 105 -22.38 -29.42 0.99
CA GLU A 105 -22.87 -29.57 2.38
C GLU A 105 -24.24 -28.89 2.53
#